data_AF-A0A068NRV9-F1
#
_entry.id   AF-A0A068NRV9-F1
#
_cell.length_a   1.000
_cell.length_b   1.000
_cell.length_c   1.000
_cell.angle_alpha   90.00
_cell.angle_beta   90.00
_cell.angle_gamma   90.00
#
_symmetry.space_group_name_H-M   'P 1'
#
loop_
_entity.id
_entity.type
_entity.pdbx_description
1 polymer ?
#
loop_
_entity_poly.entity_id
_entity_poly.type
_entity_poly.pdbx_seq_one_letter_code
_entity_poly.pdbx_strand_id
1 'polypeptide(L)'
;MLRQLALVALDRLCAQIVGEITVIASNEAITMHERFGEIYGLIGDRNKDIARTFDGPSRSSAPLKLLQMRSLDLVSDEELGGSPRMFGRLSNES
;
A
#
# COMPACT_ATOMS: atom_id res chain seq x y z
N MET A 1 -2.11 8.50 16.10
CA MET A 1 -2.02 7.04 15.88
C MET A 1 -2.50 6.66 14.47
N LEU A 2 -3.81 6.67 14.19
CA LEU A 2 -4.34 6.19 12.90
C LEU A 2 -3.81 6.93 11.66
N ARG A 3 -3.64 8.26 11.74
CA ARG A 3 -3.05 9.06 10.64
C ARG A 3 -1.59 8.68 10.34
N GLN A 4 -0.79 8.36 11.35
CA GLN A 4 0.63 8.05 11.16
C GLN A 4 0.82 6.63 10.65
N LEU A 5 0.00 5.70 11.14
CA LEU A 5 -0.07 4.35 10.57
C LEU A 5 -0.52 4.38 9.11
N ALA A 6 -1.50 5.21 8.77
CA ALA A 6 -1.96 5.39 7.39
C ALA A 6 -0.86 5.91 6.45
N LEU A 7 0.00 6.82 6.90
CA LEU A 7 1.12 7.31 6.10
C LEU A 7 2.15 6.20 5.82
N VAL A 8 2.51 5.42 6.83
CA VAL A 8 3.43 4.28 6.67
C VAL A 8 2.83 3.20 5.78
N ALA A 9 1.55 2.87 5.97
CA ALA A 9 0.85 1.90 5.14
C ALA A 9 0.76 2.34 3.68
N LEU A 10 0.54 3.64 3.42
CA LEU A 10 0.52 4.18 2.06
C LEU A 10 1.89 4.07 1.39
N ASP A 11 2.97 4.38 2.13
CA ASP A 11 4.33 4.26 1.60
C ASP A 11 4.69 2.81 1.25
N ARG A 12 4.35 1.86 2.13
CA ARG A 12 4.49 0.41 1.88
C ARG A 12 3.73 -0.03 0.64
N LEU A 13 2.49 0.43 0.46
CA LEU A 13 1.68 0.11 -0.71
C LEU A 13 2.32 0.67 -1.99
N CYS A 14 2.79 1.92 -1.96
CA CYS A 14 3.51 2.52 -3.08
C CYS A 14 4.77 1.71 -3.45
N ALA A 15 5.55 1.28 -2.45
CA ALA A 15 6.73 0.44 -2.68
C ALA A 15 6.38 -0.92 -3.31
N GLN A 16 5.31 -1.57 -2.85
CA GLN A 16 4.80 -2.81 -3.46
C GLN A 16 4.42 -2.60 -4.93
N ILE A 17 3.66 -1.54 -5.23
CA ILE A 17 3.23 -1.19 -6.60
C ILE A 17 4.44 -0.97 -7.52
N VAL A 18 5.46 -0.24 -7.06
CA VAL A 18 6.69 -0.02 -7.84
C VAL A 18 7.43 -1.34 -8.09
N GLY A 19 7.45 -2.25 -7.11
CA GLY A 19 8.00 -3.60 -7.28
C GLY A 19 7.25 -4.41 -8.34
N GLU A 20 5.91 -4.41 -8.29
CA GLU A 20 5.06 -5.08 -9.28
C GLU A 20 5.26 -4.52 -10.69
N ILE A 21 5.32 -3.18 -10.84
CA ILE A 21 5.61 -2.51 -12.12
C ILE A 21 6.97 -2.95 -12.65
N THR A 22 7.98 -3.04 -11.78
CA THR A 22 9.33 -3.47 -12.18
C THR A 22 9.32 -4.90 -12.72
N VAL A 23 8.60 -5.82 -12.07
CA VAL A 23 8.45 -7.22 -12.54
C VAL A 23 7.83 -7.26 -13.93
N ILE A 24 6.76 -6.49 -14.18
CA ILE A 24 6.11 -6.43 -15.50
C ILE A 24 7.03 -5.78 -16.54
N ALA A 25 7.69 -4.67 -16.18
CA ALA A 25 8.58 -3.94 -17.08
C ALA A 25 9.78 -4.77 -17.51
N SER A 26 10.29 -5.66 -16.63
CA SER A 26 11.39 -6.56 -16.90
C SER A 26 10.99 -7.87 -17.58
N ASN A 27 9.70 -8.11 -17.87
CA ASN A 27 9.23 -9.37 -18.44
C ASN A 27 9.59 -9.53 -19.92
N GLU A 28 10.71 -10.19 -20.20
CA GLU A 28 11.22 -10.46 -21.56
C GLU A 28 10.33 -11.37 -22.42
N ALA A 29 9.36 -12.07 -21.82
CA ALA A 29 8.48 -12.98 -22.56
C ALA A 29 7.37 -12.26 -23.34
N ILE A 30 7.11 -10.99 -23.05
CA ILE A 30 6.05 -10.19 -23.70
C ILE A 30 6.62 -8.93 -24.37
N THR A 31 5.88 -8.43 -25.36
CA THR A 31 6.23 -7.23 -26.11
C THR A 31 6.15 -5.98 -25.24
N MET A 32 6.84 -4.91 -25.64
CA MET A 32 6.79 -3.63 -24.92
C MET A 32 5.38 -3.04 -24.82
N HIS A 33 4.55 -3.24 -25.84
CA HIS A 33 3.16 -2.77 -25.84
C HIS A 33 2.30 -3.54 -24.82
N GLU A 34 2.51 -4.85 -24.70
CA GLU A 34 1.83 -5.67 -23.68
C GLU A 34 2.27 -5.26 -22.27
N ARG A 35 3.57 -5.04 -22.03
CA ARG A 35 4.07 -4.52 -20.74
C ARG A 35 3.41 -3.19 -20.38
N PHE A 36 3.34 -2.27 -21.34
CA PHE A 36 2.69 -0.98 -21.15
C PHE A 36 1.22 -1.16 -20.76
N GLY A 37 0.48 -2.03 -21.45
CA GLY A 37 -0.92 -2.32 -21.16
C GLY A 37 -1.13 -2.91 -19.76
N GLU A 38 -0.32 -3.89 -19.38
CA GLU A 38 -0.37 -4.51 -18.05
C GLU A 38 -0.05 -3.52 -16.93
N ILE A 39 1.01 -2.70 -17.10
CA ILE A 39 1.36 -1.64 -16.13
C ILE A 39 0.22 -0.61 -16.01
N TYR A 40 -0.37 -0.20 -17.14
CA TYR A 40 -1.48 0.75 -17.13
C TYR A 40 -2.70 0.20 -16.37
N GLY A 41 -3.06 -1.06 -16.61
CA GLY A 41 -4.12 -1.75 -15.88
C GLY A 41 -3.83 -1.83 -14.39
N LEU A 42 -2.61 -2.24 -14.03
CA LEU A 42 -2.16 -2.34 -12.65
C LEU A 42 -2.27 -1.01 -11.91
N ILE A 43 -1.74 0.08 -12.49
CA ILE A 43 -1.82 1.42 -11.89
C ILE A 43 -3.28 1.81 -11.66
N GLY A 44 -4.16 1.53 -12.63
CA GLY A 44 -5.59 1.82 -12.52
C GLY A 44 -6.26 1.11 -11.35
N ASP A 45 -5.96 -0.18 -11.15
CA ASP A 45 -6.52 -0.97 -10.05
C ASP A 45 -5.94 -0.56 -8.70
N ARG A 46 -4.63 -0.35 -8.62
CA ARG A 46 -3.95 0.09 -7.40
C ARG A 46 -4.37 1.49 -6.96
N ASN A 47 -4.66 2.38 -7.90
CA ASN A 47 -5.22 3.69 -7.57
C ASN A 47 -6.61 3.59 -6.91
N LYS A 48 -7.45 2.61 -7.31
CA LYS A 48 -8.74 2.36 -6.64
C LYS A 48 -8.54 1.84 -5.22
N ASP A 49 -7.54 1.00 -4.99
CA ASP A 49 -7.19 0.49 -3.66
C ASP A 49 -6.71 1.63 -2.74
N ILE A 50 -5.87 2.52 -3.26
CA ILE A 50 -5.42 3.72 -2.54
C ILE A 50 -6.61 4.60 -2.15
N ALA A 51 -7.47 4.94 -3.12
CA ALA A 51 -8.63 5.79 -2.86
C ALA A 51 -9.58 5.16 -1.82
N ARG A 52 -9.87 3.86 -1.94
CA ARG A 52 -10.73 3.14 -1.00
C ARG A 52 -10.17 3.14 0.42
N THR A 53 -8.86 2.93 0.56
CA THR A 53 -8.20 2.73 1.85
C THR A 53 -7.90 4.06 2.54
N PHE A 54 -7.39 5.05 1.80
CA PHE A 54 -6.81 6.26 2.39
C PHE A 54 -7.70 7.51 2.27
N ASP A 55 -8.53 7.64 1.24
CA ASP A 55 -9.32 8.87 1.02
C ASP A 55 -10.55 8.98 1.93
N GLY A 56 -10.95 10.21 2.27
CA GLY A 56 -12.16 10.50 3.06
C GLY A 56 -12.23 9.86 4.46
N PRO A 57 -11.21 10.00 5.33
CA PRO A 57 -11.26 9.45 6.68
C PRO A 57 -12.33 10.13 7.55
N SER A 58 -13.20 9.32 8.14
CA SER A 58 -14.19 9.72 9.15
C SER A 58 -14.12 8.78 10.36
N ARG A 59 -14.64 9.20 11.53
CA ARG A 59 -14.62 8.35 12.73
C ARG A 59 -15.37 7.02 12.55
N SER A 60 -16.41 6.99 11.71
CA SER A 60 -17.18 5.78 11.40
C SER A 60 -16.50 4.87 10.37
N SER A 61 -15.63 5.40 9.51
CA SER A 61 -14.89 4.61 8.51
C SER A 61 -13.53 4.08 9.01
N ALA A 62 -13.05 4.55 10.17
CA ALA A 62 -11.75 4.16 10.72
C ALA A 62 -11.57 2.63 10.90
N PRO A 63 -12.54 1.86 11.43
CA PRO A 63 -12.40 0.40 11.53
C PRO A 63 -12.32 -0.30 10.17
N LEU A 64 -13.13 0.17 9.20
CA LEU A 64 -13.12 -0.36 7.83
C LEU A 64 -11.78 -0.11 7.13
N LYS A 65 -11.19 1.07 7.34
CA LYS A 65 -9.89 1.44 6.78
C LYS A 65 -8.75 0.60 7.37
N LEU A 66 -8.78 0.30 8.67
CA LEU A 66 -7.81 -0.60 9.29
C LEU A 66 -7.92 -2.03 8.74
N LEU A 67 -9.13 -2.52 8.53
CA LEU A 67 -9.35 -3.83 7.92
C LEU A 67 -8.81 -3.89 6.49
N GLN A 68 -8.96 -2.81 5.71
CA GLN A 68 -8.43 -2.70 4.35
C GLN A 68 -6.89 -2.64 4.33
N MET A 69 -6.28 -1.89 5.24
CA MET A 69 -4.82 -1.89 5.39
C MET A 69 -4.28 -3.29 5.71
N ARG A 70 -4.97 -4.04 6.58
CA ARG A 70 -4.62 -5.43 6.89
C ARG A 70 -4.81 -6.36 5.69
N SER A 71 -5.90 -6.22 4.94
CA SER A 71 -6.16 -7.09 3.78
C SER A 71 -5.18 -6.88 2.63
N LEU A 72 -4.57 -5.69 2.56
CA LEU A 72 -3.49 -5.36 1.63
C LEU A 72 -2.10 -5.70 2.20
N ASP A 73 -2.03 -6.38 3.35
CA ASP A 73 -0.79 -6.75 4.05
C ASP A 73 0.12 -5.55 4.36
N LEU A 74 -0.47 -4.37 4.58
CA LEU A 74 0.25 -3.12 4.82
C LEU A 74 0.61 -2.89 6.29
N VAL A 75 -0.09 -3.57 7.19
CA VAL A 75 0.05 -3.44 8.65
C VAL A 75 -0.06 -4.81 9.31
N SER A 76 0.80 -5.09 10.29
CA SER A 76 0.73 -6.34 11.04
C SER A 76 -0.28 -6.27 12.19
N ASP A 77 -0.74 -7.43 12.67
CA ASP A 77 -1.64 -7.52 13.84
C ASP A 77 -1.00 -6.90 15.10
N GLU A 78 0.35 -6.87 15.18
CA GLU A 78 1.11 -6.25 16.27
C GLU A 78 1.10 -4.72 16.20
N GLU A 79 1.16 -4.15 14.99
CA GLU A 79 1.04 -2.70 14.76
C GLU A 79 -0.38 -2.20 15.08
N LEU A 80 -1.39 -3.05 14.86
CA LEU A 80 -2.80 -2.79 15.23
C LEU A 80 -3.06 -2.88 16.75
N GLY A 81 -2.27 -3.69 17.48
CA GLY A 81 -2.36 -3.89 18.93
C GLY A 81 -1.80 -2.75 19.80
N GLY A 82 -1.21 -1.71 19.21
CA GLY A 82 -0.89 -0.47 19.91
C GLY A 82 0.36 -0.48 20.80
N SER A 83 1.38 -1.29 20.50
CA SER A 83 2.66 -1.22 21.23
C SER A 83 3.49 0.02 20.82
N PRO A 84 3.80 0.97 21.73
CA PRO A 84 4.50 2.22 21.40
C PRO A 84 5.96 2.04 20.94
N ARG A 85 6.57 0.87 21.20
CA ARG A 85 8.00 0.62 20.95
C ARG A 85 8.37 0.40 19.47
N MET A 86 7.39 0.17 18.59
CA MET A 86 7.64 -0.18 17.19
C MET A 86 7.71 1.03 16.24
N PHE A 87 6.93 2.09 16.53
CA PHE A 87 6.82 3.27 15.65
C PHE A 87 8.12 4.11 15.54
N GLY A 88 9.09 3.90 16.43
CA GLY A 88 10.38 4.60 16.42
C GLY A 88 11.46 3.98 15.53
N ARG A 89 11.24 2.77 14.96
CA ARG A 89 12.25 2.10 14.11
C ARG A 89 12.04 2.31 12.60
N LEU A 90 10.83 2.68 12.18
CA LEU A 90 10.46 2.81 10.75
C LEU A 90 10.84 4.15 10.11
N SER A 91 11.65 4.97 10.79
CA SER A 91 12.17 6.24 10.28
C SER A 91 13.69 6.28 10.17
N ASN A 92 14.38 5.16 10.43
CA ASN A 92 15.84 5.13 10.55
C ASN A 92 16.50 4.03 9.70
N GLU A 93 15.86 3.64 8.60
CA GLU A 93 16.50 2.86 7.53
C GLU A 93 16.20 3.58 6.22
N SER A 94 17.05 4.56 5.90
CA SER A 94 17.20 5.23 4.60
C SER A 94 18.68 5.21 4.24
#